data_AF-A0A1E3GR28-F1
#
_entry.id   AF-A0A1E3GR28-F1
#
_cell.length_a   1.000
_cell.length_b   1.000
_cell.length_c   1.000
_cell.angle_alpha   90.00
_cell.angle_beta   90.00
_cell.angle_gamma   90.00
#
_symmetry.space_group_name_H-M   'P 1'
#
loop_
_entity.id
_entity.type
_entity.pdbx_description
1 polymer ?
#
loop_
_entity_poly.entity_id
_entity_poly.type
_entity_poly.pdbx_seq_one_letter_code
_entity_poly.pdbx_strand_id
1 'polypeptide(L)'
;MSPENKTDSNLNSITDFFLELDALKHVERRSFITGGKRRENSAEHSWHLAMACWSIAEHFNLQLNIETLLKLALVHDLGEIDAGDTFLYATDRSAAHHAERSCLQRLSDHPGNSINDLTDLWEEQELGGSREAMLLKVVDRILPFLLNINNDGKPWKEHSVRKSQVAGAHGFIAELFPEIHQWITHNIEQAVAKGWLVDS
;
A
#
# COMPACT_ATOMS: atom_id res chain seq x y z
N MET A 1 42.49 -6.01 13.62
CA MET A 1 41.20 -6.57 14.08
C MET A 1 41.05 -7.94 13.46
N SER A 2 40.77 -8.97 14.28
CA SER A 2 40.62 -10.37 13.88
C SER A 2 39.42 -10.55 12.93
N PRO A 3 39.43 -11.56 12.03
CA PRO A 3 38.32 -11.85 11.12
C PRO A 3 36.98 -12.05 11.83
N GLU A 4 36.98 -12.64 13.04
CA GLU A 4 35.78 -12.87 13.86
C GLU A 4 35.06 -11.55 14.24
N ASN A 5 35.80 -10.47 14.51
CA ASN A 5 35.21 -9.17 14.87
C ASN A 5 34.55 -8.42 13.70
N LYS A 6 34.85 -8.79 12.44
CA LYS A 6 34.19 -8.18 11.27
C LYS A 6 32.86 -8.86 10.95
N THR A 7 32.74 -10.16 11.21
CA THR A 7 31.52 -10.94 10.94
C THR A 7 30.42 -10.62 11.94
N ASP A 8 30.76 -10.47 13.22
CA ASP A 8 29.80 -10.12 14.28
C ASP A 8 29.25 -8.70 14.13
N SER A 9 30.10 -7.74 13.72
CA SER A 9 29.67 -6.37 13.38
C SER A 9 28.72 -6.33 12.18
N ASN A 10 28.85 -7.29 11.25
CA ASN A 10 28.00 -7.38 10.06
C ASN A 10 26.62 -7.92 10.42
N LEU A 11 26.54 -8.99 11.22
CA LEU A 11 25.25 -9.58 11.62
C LEU A 11 24.42 -8.63 12.48
N ASN A 12 25.04 -7.90 13.42
CA ASN A 12 24.31 -6.91 14.21
C ASN A 12 23.66 -5.84 13.32
N SER A 13 24.40 -5.30 12.34
CA SER A 13 23.87 -4.29 11.42
C SER A 13 22.72 -4.85 10.58
N ILE A 14 22.84 -6.09 10.09
CA ILE A 14 21.78 -6.78 9.34
C ILE A 14 20.53 -6.98 10.20
N THR A 15 20.67 -7.45 11.44
CA THR A 15 19.52 -7.65 12.32
C THR A 15 18.88 -6.34 12.75
N ASP A 16 19.68 -5.28 12.93
CA ASP A 16 19.16 -3.94 13.19
C ASP A 16 18.31 -3.44 12.01
N PHE A 17 18.76 -3.67 10.77
CA PHE A 17 17.95 -3.38 9.58
C PHE A 17 16.61 -4.14 9.57
N PHE A 18 16.61 -5.41 10.00
CA PHE A 18 15.36 -6.17 10.08
C PHE A 18 14.39 -5.58 11.12
N LEU A 19 14.90 -5.03 12.22
CA LEU A 19 14.09 -4.34 13.22
C LEU A 19 13.56 -2.99 12.70
N GLU A 20 14.34 -2.27 11.89
CA GLU A 20 13.86 -1.07 11.20
C GLU A 20 12.66 -1.38 10.29
N LEU A 21 12.69 -2.51 9.56
CA LEU A 21 11.54 -2.95 8.74
C LEU A 21 10.35 -3.42 9.60
N ASP A 22 10.60 -4.00 10.78
CA ASP A 22 9.55 -4.43 11.72
C ASP A 22 8.66 -3.26 12.16
N ALA A 23 9.24 -2.06 12.24
CA ALA A 23 8.54 -0.84 12.63
C ALA A 23 7.31 -0.52 11.76
N LEU A 24 7.26 -1.02 10.51
CA LEU A 24 6.09 -0.85 9.64
C LEU A 24 4.81 -1.44 10.26
N LYS A 25 4.94 -2.47 11.11
CA LYS A 25 3.79 -3.09 11.82
C LYS A 25 3.14 -2.14 12.83
N HIS A 26 3.83 -1.07 13.24
CA HIS A 26 3.30 -0.06 14.16
C HIS A 26 2.49 1.02 13.45
N VAL A 27 2.54 1.09 12.11
CA VAL A 27 1.78 2.07 11.33
C VAL A 27 0.34 1.55 11.16
N GLU A 28 -0.61 2.15 11.85
CA GLU A 28 -2.04 1.85 11.68
C GLU A 28 -2.64 2.64 10.51
N ARG A 29 -3.34 1.92 9.63
CA ARG A 29 -4.14 2.48 8.53
C ARG A 29 -5.55 2.81 9.00
N ARG A 30 -6.27 3.62 8.22
CA ARG A 30 -7.70 3.91 8.47
C ARG A 30 -8.63 2.72 8.22
N SER A 31 -8.21 1.78 7.38
CA SER A 31 -8.95 0.55 7.10
C SER A 31 -9.15 -0.29 8.37
N PHE A 32 -10.32 -0.90 8.52
CA PHE A 32 -10.52 -1.95 9.51
C PHE A 32 -10.40 -3.31 8.83
N ILE A 33 -9.78 -4.27 9.50
CA ILE A 33 -9.78 -5.66 9.05
C ILE A 33 -11.23 -6.20 8.99
N THR A 34 -11.44 -7.32 8.32
CA THR A 34 -12.76 -7.97 8.24
C THR A 34 -13.34 -8.22 9.63
N GLY A 35 -14.63 -7.88 9.80
CA GLY A 35 -15.31 -7.95 11.10
C GLY A 35 -15.02 -6.78 12.06
N GLY A 36 -14.26 -5.76 11.64
CA GLY A 36 -14.27 -4.43 12.26
C GLY A 36 -13.59 -4.30 13.62
N LYS A 37 -12.88 -5.33 14.08
CA LYS A 37 -12.34 -5.44 15.45
C LYS A 37 -11.18 -4.49 15.73
N ARG A 38 -10.30 -4.27 14.75
CA ARG A 38 -9.14 -3.39 14.84
C ARG A 38 -8.82 -2.78 13.49
N ARG A 39 -7.96 -1.77 13.49
CA ARG A 39 -7.37 -1.21 12.28
C ARG A 39 -6.39 -2.18 11.66
N GLU A 40 -6.29 -2.07 10.34
CA GLU A 40 -5.23 -2.68 9.55
C GLU A 40 -3.90 -1.96 9.84
N ASN A 41 -2.76 -2.66 9.79
CA ASN A 41 -1.43 -2.02 9.75
C ASN A 41 -0.78 -2.13 8.37
N SER A 42 0.20 -1.29 8.09
CA SER A 42 0.80 -1.20 6.75
C SER A 42 1.60 -2.43 6.34
N ALA A 43 2.17 -3.18 7.29
CA ALA A 43 2.87 -4.42 7.00
C ALA A 43 1.91 -5.55 6.58
N GLU A 44 0.77 -5.70 7.26
CA GLU A 44 -0.24 -6.70 6.86
C GLU A 44 -1.00 -6.28 5.60
N HIS A 45 -1.20 -4.98 5.36
CA HIS A 45 -1.69 -4.46 4.08
C HIS A 45 -0.75 -4.84 2.95
N SER A 46 0.56 -4.62 3.10
CA SER A 46 1.57 -4.98 2.10
C SER A 46 1.59 -6.48 1.78
N TRP A 47 1.45 -7.34 2.79
CA TRP A 47 1.27 -8.78 2.58
C TRP A 47 0.00 -9.09 1.77
N HIS A 48 -1.13 -8.48 2.14
CA HIS A 48 -2.41 -8.71 1.46
C HIS A 48 -2.37 -8.19 0.02
N LEU A 49 -1.72 -7.04 -0.21
CA LEU A 49 -1.49 -6.44 -1.52
C LEU A 49 -0.67 -7.36 -2.41
N ALA A 50 0.43 -7.90 -1.91
CA ALA A 50 1.28 -8.84 -2.66
C ALA A 50 0.50 -10.09 -3.08
N MET A 51 -0.28 -10.68 -2.16
CA MET A 51 -1.13 -11.85 -2.44
C MET A 51 -2.23 -11.53 -3.46
N ALA A 52 -2.89 -10.39 -3.32
CA ALA A 52 -3.96 -9.97 -4.22
C ALA A 52 -3.44 -9.64 -5.63
N CYS A 53 -2.29 -8.95 -5.73
CA CYS A 53 -1.63 -8.66 -6.99
C CYS A 53 -1.26 -9.94 -7.74
N TRP A 54 -0.64 -10.90 -7.04
CA TRP A 54 -0.29 -12.18 -7.65
C TRP A 54 -1.53 -12.94 -8.11
N SER A 55 -2.56 -13.05 -7.26
CA SER A 55 -3.80 -13.72 -7.62
C SER A 55 -4.49 -13.11 -8.84
N ILE A 56 -4.51 -11.78 -8.95
CA ILE A 56 -5.12 -11.07 -10.09
C ILE A 56 -4.29 -11.27 -11.36
N ALA A 57 -2.96 -11.21 -11.26
CA ALA A 57 -2.07 -11.47 -12.39
C ALA A 57 -2.29 -12.86 -12.99
N GLU A 58 -2.41 -13.90 -12.15
CA GLU A 58 -2.71 -15.27 -12.57
C GLU A 58 -4.13 -15.39 -13.14
N HIS A 59 -5.13 -14.82 -12.46
CA HIS A 59 -6.54 -14.92 -12.88
C HIS A 59 -6.79 -14.35 -14.28
N PHE A 60 -6.19 -13.20 -14.59
CA PHE A 60 -6.31 -12.55 -15.89
C PHE A 60 -5.19 -12.95 -16.87
N ASN A 61 -4.32 -13.89 -16.51
CA ASN A 61 -3.18 -14.33 -17.32
C ASN A 61 -2.34 -13.15 -17.85
N LEU A 62 -2.06 -12.18 -16.97
CA LEU A 62 -1.34 -10.96 -17.31
C LEU A 62 0.13 -11.29 -17.54
N GLN A 63 0.66 -10.85 -18.68
CA GLN A 63 2.09 -10.98 -19.01
C GLN A 63 2.90 -9.94 -18.21
N LEU A 64 3.19 -10.25 -16.95
CA LEU A 64 3.93 -9.41 -15.99
C LEU A 64 5.13 -10.17 -15.42
N ASN A 65 6.13 -9.43 -14.97
CA ASN A 65 7.16 -9.97 -14.10
C ASN A 65 6.62 -10.04 -12.66
N ILE A 66 6.25 -11.24 -12.23
CA ILE A 66 5.72 -11.49 -10.88
C ILE A 66 6.74 -11.14 -9.79
N GLU A 67 8.04 -11.39 -10.03
CA GLU A 67 9.08 -11.01 -9.06
C GLU A 67 9.11 -9.50 -8.84
N THR A 68 9.09 -8.72 -9.93
CA THR A 68 9.03 -7.25 -9.85
C THR A 68 7.75 -6.81 -9.14
N LEU A 69 6.59 -7.33 -9.53
CA LEU A 69 5.30 -6.99 -8.91
C LEU A 69 5.29 -7.22 -7.40
N LEU A 70 5.82 -8.36 -6.94
CA LEU A 70 5.90 -8.69 -5.52
C LEU A 70 6.89 -7.79 -4.78
N LYS A 71 8.05 -7.45 -5.39
CA LYS A 71 8.99 -6.49 -4.80
C LYS A 71 8.37 -5.11 -4.64
N LEU A 72 7.69 -4.59 -5.67
CA LEU A 72 7.00 -3.31 -5.58
C LEU A 72 5.95 -3.31 -4.45
N ALA A 73 5.16 -4.39 -4.33
CA ALA A 73 4.14 -4.50 -3.28
C ALA A 73 4.74 -4.53 -1.87
N LEU A 74 5.90 -5.18 -1.69
CA LEU A 74 6.55 -5.24 -0.38
C LEU A 74 7.19 -3.91 0.04
N VAL A 75 7.63 -3.07 -0.90
CA VAL A 75 8.33 -1.82 -0.59
C VAL A 75 7.41 -0.60 -0.52
N HIS A 76 6.20 -0.66 -1.08
CA HIS A 76 5.37 0.52 -1.35
C HIS A 76 5.11 1.42 -0.12
N ASP A 77 4.79 0.82 1.03
CA ASP A 77 4.48 1.53 2.26
C ASP A 77 5.69 1.68 3.21
N LEU A 78 6.92 1.29 2.82
CA LEU A 78 8.09 1.44 3.72
C LEU A 78 8.34 2.88 4.17
N GLY A 79 7.97 3.86 3.33
CA GLY A 79 8.06 5.27 3.67
C GLY A 79 7.22 5.66 4.89
N GLU A 80 6.14 4.93 5.14
CA GLU A 80 5.21 5.20 6.24
C GLU A 80 5.83 4.92 7.62
N ILE A 81 6.96 4.20 7.72
CA ILE A 81 7.66 3.97 8.99
C ILE A 81 7.95 5.29 9.71
N ASP A 82 8.44 6.30 8.97
CA ASP A 82 8.72 7.62 9.54
C ASP A 82 7.59 8.64 9.24
N ALA A 83 6.88 8.49 8.11
CA ALA A 83 5.87 9.46 7.67
C ALA A 83 4.48 9.22 8.29
N GLY A 84 4.17 7.99 8.69
CA GLY A 84 2.82 7.52 9.02
C GLY A 84 1.91 7.32 7.81
N ASP A 85 0.76 6.67 8.04
CA ASP A 85 -0.28 6.43 7.02
C ASP A 85 -0.95 7.75 6.60
N THR A 86 -0.92 8.03 5.30
CA THR A 86 -1.62 9.18 4.71
C THR A 86 -2.95 8.74 4.13
N PHE A 87 -4.05 9.21 4.73
CA PHE A 87 -5.39 8.83 4.30
C PHE A 87 -5.65 9.18 2.83
N LEU A 88 -6.14 8.21 2.06
CA LEU A 88 -6.42 8.33 0.63
C LEU A 88 -7.25 9.58 0.26
N TYR A 89 -8.20 9.97 1.10
CA TYR A 89 -9.11 11.09 0.85
C TYR A 89 -8.71 12.40 1.55
N ALA A 90 -7.48 12.48 2.09
CA ALA A 90 -6.95 13.70 2.68
C ALA A 90 -6.78 14.80 1.62
N THR A 91 -6.98 16.05 2.02
CA THR A 91 -6.92 17.23 1.14
C THR A 91 -5.51 17.64 0.72
N ASP A 92 -4.50 17.27 1.51
CA ASP A 92 -3.09 17.52 1.23
C ASP A 92 -2.26 16.27 1.55
N ARG A 93 -1.46 15.84 0.59
CA ARG A 93 -0.53 14.69 0.69
C ARG A 93 0.91 15.10 0.40
N SER A 94 1.18 16.37 0.10
CA SER A 94 2.47 16.84 -0.42
C SER A 94 3.60 16.72 0.60
N ALA A 95 3.32 16.99 1.88
CA ALA A 95 4.31 16.84 2.95
C ALA A 95 4.67 15.37 3.23
N ALA A 96 3.73 14.44 3.04
CA ALA A 96 3.94 13.02 3.27
C ALA A 96 4.99 12.45 2.30
N HIS A 97 4.89 12.81 1.02
CA HIS A 97 5.84 12.35 -0.02
C HIS A 97 7.30 12.65 0.32
N HIS A 98 7.58 13.83 0.89
CA HIS A 98 8.95 14.20 1.30
C HIS A 98 9.44 13.39 2.49
N ALA A 99 8.56 13.11 3.46
CA ALA A 99 8.89 12.30 4.63
C ALA A 99 9.11 10.83 4.23
N GLU A 100 8.24 10.28 3.38
CA GLU A 100 8.36 8.92 2.86
C GLU A 100 9.67 8.72 2.10
N ARG A 101 10.00 9.61 1.16
CA ARG A 101 11.28 9.54 0.44
C ARG A 101 12.50 9.65 1.37
N SER A 102 12.41 10.45 2.43
CA SER A 102 13.47 10.57 3.44
C SER A 102 13.64 9.29 4.25
N CYS A 103 12.54 8.63 4.62
CA CYS A 103 12.53 7.30 5.24
C CYS A 103 13.22 6.27 4.33
N LEU A 104 12.84 6.22 3.05
CA LEU A 104 13.44 5.29 2.10
C LEU A 104 14.94 5.53 1.91
N GLN A 105 15.38 6.79 1.86
CA GLN A 105 16.81 7.10 1.79
C GLN A 105 17.55 6.59 3.04
N ARG A 106 16.98 6.81 4.23
CA ARG A 106 17.56 6.33 5.51
C ARG A 106 17.64 4.80 5.56
N LEU A 107 16.60 4.09 5.10
CA LEU A 107 16.59 2.63 5.02
C LEU A 107 17.57 2.11 3.97
N SER A 108 17.68 2.80 2.83
CA SER A 108 18.62 2.48 1.76
C SER A 108 20.07 2.59 2.23
N ASP A 109 20.39 3.68 2.95
CA ASP A 109 21.72 3.96 3.52
C ASP A 109 22.04 3.16 4.78
N HIS A 110 21.08 2.37 5.31
CA HIS A 110 21.29 1.59 6.53
C HIS A 110 22.41 0.55 6.30
N PRO A 111 23.42 0.46 7.17
CA PRO A 111 24.61 -0.39 6.94
C PRO A 111 24.30 -1.89 6.84
N GLY A 112 23.16 -2.33 7.38
CA GLY A 112 22.66 -3.70 7.25
C GLY A 112 21.79 -3.99 6.02
N ASN A 113 21.41 -2.96 5.25
CA ASN A 113 20.62 -3.15 4.04
C ASN A 113 21.51 -3.66 2.91
N SER A 114 21.08 -4.74 2.24
CA SER A 114 21.73 -5.30 1.04
C SER A 114 20.90 -5.15 -0.23
N ILE A 115 19.73 -4.50 -0.15
CA ILE A 115 18.82 -4.24 -1.27
C ILE A 115 19.27 -2.93 -1.92
N ASN A 116 20.06 -3.05 -2.99
CA ASN A 116 20.68 -1.89 -3.66
C ASN A 116 19.69 -1.02 -4.44
N ASP A 117 18.57 -1.59 -4.86
CA ASP A 117 17.52 -0.95 -5.68
C ASP A 117 16.29 -0.56 -4.86
N LEU A 118 16.40 -0.48 -3.53
CA LEU A 118 15.26 -0.22 -2.64
C LEU A 118 14.53 1.08 -2.97
N THR A 119 15.29 2.17 -3.14
CA THR A 119 14.74 3.49 -3.50
C THR A 119 14.18 3.48 -4.92
N ASP A 120 14.83 2.82 -5.87
CA ASP A 120 14.37 2.74 -7.27
C ASP A 120 13.05 1.98 -7.37
N LEU A 121 12.89 0.87 -6.63
CA LEU A 121 11.63 0.13 -6.55
C LEU A 121 10.51 0.98 -5.93
N TRP A 122 10.82 1.74 -4.88
CA TRP A 122 9.84 2.64 -4.26
C TRP A 122 9.44 3.81 -5.17
N GLU A 123 10.37 4.37 -5.94
CA GLU A 123 10.05 5.42 -6.92
C GLU A 123 9.23 4.86 -8.10
N GLU A 124 9.50 3.63 -8.54
CA GLU A 124 8.72 2.97 -9.61
C GLU A 124 7.27 2.71 -9.18
N GLN A 125 7.01 2.32 -7.92
CA GLN A 125 5.62 2.18 -7.48
C GLN A 125 4.90 3.53 -7.38
N GLU A 126 5.61 4.59 -6.98
CA GLU A 126 5.01 5.91 -6.73
C GLU A 126 4.74 6.69 -8.03
N LEU A 127 5.75 6.75 -8.89
CA LEU A 127 5.80 7.61 -10.08
C LEU A 127 5.94 6.84 -11.39
N GLY A 128 6.22 5.54 -11.31
CA GLY A 128 6.45 4.69 -12.46
C GLY A 128 5.20 4.38 -13.28
N GLY A 129 5.44 3.74 -14.42
CA GLY A 129 4.42 3.42 -15.42
C GLY A 129 4.52 1.99 -15.94
N SER A 130 5.32 1.13 -15.31
CA SER A 130 5.35 -0.29 -15.64
C SER A 130 3.98 -0.93 -15.44
N ARG A 131 3.75 -2.05 -16.13
CA ARG A 131 2.48 -2.77 -16.01
C ARG A 131 2.30 -3.33 -14.60
N GLU A 132 3.40 -3.67 -13.94
CA GLU A 132 3.49 -4.10 -12.55
C GLU A 132 3.07 -2.98 -11.60
N ALA A 133 3.64 -1.78 -11.74
CA ALA A 133 3.26 -0.62 -10.92
C ALA A 133 1.79 -0.23 -11.14
N MET A 134 1.30 -0.28 -12.39
CA MET A 134 -0.11 -0.03 -12.69
C MET A 134 -1.04 -1.04 -12.03
N LEU A 135 -0.72 -2.34 -12.09
CA LEU A 135 -1.53 -3.36 -11.41
C LEU A 135 -1.51 -3.15 -9.89
N LEU A 136 -0.32 -2.94 -9.31
CA LEU A 136 -0.18 -2.65 -7.88
C LEU A 136 -1.08 -1.50 -7.44
N LYS A 137 -1.04 -0.38 -8.16
CA LYS A 137 -1.86 0.81 -7.86
C LYS A 137 -3.36 0.54 -7.93
N VAL A 138 -3.78 -0.30 -8.88
CA VAL A 138 -5.19 -0.73 -9.00
C VAL A 138 -5.59 -1.56 -7.78
N VAL A 139 -4.79 -2.55 -7.40
CA VAL A 139 -5.10 -3.46 -6.29
C VAL A 139 -5.03 -2.73 -4.94
N ASP A 140 -4.05 -1.84 -4.75
CA ASP A 140 -3.94 -0.99 -3.56
C ASP A 140 -5.18 -0.11 -3.33
N ARG A 141 -5.88 0.28 -4.41
CA ARG A 141 -7.17 1.00 -4.30
C ARG A 141 -8.33 0.08 -3.98
N ILE A 142 -8.33 -1.15 -4.49
CA ILE A 142 -9.40 -2.13 -4.28
C ILE A 142 -9.45 -2.62 -2.84
N LEU A 143 -8.30 -2.89 -2.20
CA LEU A 143 -8.26 -3.46 -0.85
C LEU A 143 -8.99 -2.62 0.21
N PRO A 144 -8.66 -1.33 0.42
CA PRO A 144 -9.39 -0.50 1.38
C PRO A 144 -10.86 -0.30 0.99
N PHE A 145 -11.19 -0.29 -0.30
CA PHE A 145 -12.58 -0.24 -0.78
C PHE A 145 -13.37 -1.49 -0.35
N LEU A 146 -12.80 -2.68 -0.55
CA LEU A 146 -13.39 -3.95 -0.13
C LEU A 146 -13.57 -4.03 1.38
N LEU A 147 -12.58 -3.56 2.15
CA LEU A 147 -12.65 -3.49 3.62
C LEU A 147 -13.70 -2.50 4.10
N ASN A 148 -13.91 -1.37 3.42
CA ASN A 148 -15.01 -0.46 3.73
C ASN A 148 -16.37 -1.15 3.55
N ILE A 149 -16.57 -1.85 2.43
CA ILE A 149 -17.82 -2.57 2.15
C ILE A 149 -18.08 -3.69 3.18
N ASN A 150 -17.04 -4.42 3.58
CA ASN A 150 -17.14 -5.49 4.58
C ASN A 150 -17.35 -4.99 6.02
N ASN A 151 -17.20 -3.68 6.25
CA ASN A 151 -17.35 -3.05 7.55
C ASN A 151 -18.43 -1.96 7.53
N ASP A 152 -19.46 -2.13 6.70
CA ASP A 152 -20.62 -1.22 6.59
C ASP A 152 -20.24 0.25 6.40
N GLY A 153 -19.16 0.51 5.64
CA GLY A 153 -18.59 1.83 5.39
C GLY A 153 -18.04 2.53 6.64
N LYS A 154 -17.59 1.79 7.65
CA LYS A 154 -17.14 2.40 8.92
C LYS A 154 -16.09 3.52 8.73
N PRO A 155 -14.94 3.31 8.03
CA PRO A 155 -14.02 4.42 7.74
C PRO A 155 -14.68 5.55 6.94
N TRP A 156 -15.48 5.25 5.93
CA TRP A 156 -16.19 6.27 5.15
C TRP A 156 -17.10 7.16 6.03
N LYS A 157 -17.85 6.56 6.95
CA LYS A 157 -18.72 7.28 7.90
C LYS A 157 -17.91 8.09 8.91
N GLU A 158 -16.88 7.50 9.50
CA GLU A 158 -16.01 8.19 10.49
C GLU A 158 -15.36 9.45 9.91
N HIS A 159 -15.04 9.43 8.62
CA HIS A 159 -14.36 10.52 7.93
C HIS A 159 -15.24 11.34 6.99
N SER A 160 -16.57 11.14 7.02
CA SER A 160 -17.53 11.84 6.14
C SER A 160 -17.14 11.78 4.65
N VAL A 161 -16.62 10.64 4.19
CA VAL A 161 -16.17 10.46 2.81
C VAL A 161 -17.36 10.50 1.87
N ARG A 162 -17.19 11.23 0.76
CA ARG A 162 -18.22 11.44 -0.25
C ARG A 162 -18.08 10.47 -1.42
N LYS A 163 -19.20 10.14 -2.05
CA LYS A 163 -19.29 9.37 -3.29
C LYS A 163 -18.32 9.87 -4.36
N SER A 164 -18.26 11.18 -4.55
CA SER A 164 -17.35 11.81 -5.52
C SER A 164 -15.87 11.58 -5.20
N GLN A 165 -15.48 11.54 -3.92
CA GLN A 165 -14.11 11.23 -3.51
C GLN A 165 -13.76 9.77 -3.81
N VAL A 166 -14.68 8.85 -3.49
CA VAL A 166 -14.48 7.42 -3.80
C VAL A 166 -14.43 7.20 -5.31
N ALA A 167 -15.39 7.74 -6.07
CA ALA A 167 -15.41 7.61 -7.53
C ALA A 167 -14.15 8.21 -8.17
N GLY A 168 -13.72 9.41 -7.74
CA GLY A 168 -12.51 10.06 -8.23
C GLY A 168 -11.24 9.24 -7.96
N ALA A 169 -11.11 8.67 -6.76
CA ALA A 169 -9.94 7.86 -6.39
C ALA A 169 -9.80 6.55 -7.19
N HIS A 170 -10.89 6.07 -7.80
CA HIS A 170 -10.91 4.83 -8.60
C HIS A 170 -11.06 5.06 -10.10
N GLY A 171 -11.28 6.29 -10.56
CA GLY A 171 -11.62 6.59 -11.96
C GLY A 171 -10.58 6.11 -12.98
N PHE A 172 -9.29 6.18 -12.64
CA PHE A 172 -8.21 5.71 -13.52
C PHE A 172 -8.28 4.21 -13.84
N ILE A 173 -8.97 3.42 -13.00
CA ILE A 173 -9.13 1.97 -13.19
C ILE A 173 -9.99 1.68 -14.43
N ALA A 174 -10.84 2.63 -14.86
CA ALA A 174 -11.73 2.46 -16.02
C ALA A 174 -10.97 2.13 -17.31
N GLU A 175 -9.78 2.70 -17.49
CA GLU A 175 -8.96 2.51 -18.68
C GLU A 175 -8.09 1.25 -18.58
N LEU A 176 -7.68 0.86 -17.36
CA LEU A 176 -6.76 -0.25 -17.12
C LEU A 176 -7.49 -1.60 -16.95
N PHE A 177 -8.58 -1.61 -16.18
CA PHE A 177 -9.37 -2.79 -15.84
C PHE A 177 -10.87 -2.44 -15.81
N PRO A 178 -11.53 -2.33 -16.99
CA PRO A 178 -12.91 -1.87 -17.08
C PRO A 178 -13.91 -2.69 -16.24
N GLU A 179 -13.73 -4.01 -16.18
CA GLU A 179 -14.59 -4.91 -15.40
C GLU A 179 -14.49 -4.64 -13.90
N ILE A 180 -13.28 -4.38 -13.40
CA ILE A 180 -13.03 -4.00 -12.00
C ILE A 180 -13.67 -2.64 -11.72
N HIS A 181 -13.48 -1.66 -12.61
CA HIS A 181 -14.07 -0.34 -12.43
C HIS A 181 -15.62 -0.37 -12.44
N GLN A 182 -16.23 -1.20 -13.29
CA GLN A 182 -17.67 -1.41 -13.30
C GLN A 182 -18.16 -2.02 -11.99
N TRP A 183 -17.45 -3.01 -11.45
CA TRP A 183 -17.75 -3.60 -10.16
C TRP A 183 -17.64 -2.57 -9.03
N ILE A 184 -16.59 -1.74 -9.01
CA ILE A 184 -16.42 -0.65 -8.03
C ILE A 184 -17.60 0.33 -8.12
N THR A 185 -17.91 0.80 -9.33
CA THR A 185 -18.98 1.78 -9.56
C THR A 185 -20.33 1.25 -9.06
N HIS A 186 -20.65 -0.01 -9.37
CA HIS A 186 -21.86 -0.65 -8.86
C HIS A 186 -21.91 -0.67 -7.33
N ASN A 187 -20.80 -1.03 -6.68
CA ASN A 187 -20.73 -1.12 -5.23
C ASN A 187 -20.72 0.26 -4.54
N ILE A 188 -20.23 1.31 -5.19
CA ILE A 188 -20.38 2.70 -4.72
C ILE A 188 -21.87 3.05 -4.59
N GLU A 189 -22.68 2.75 -5.61
CA GLU A 189 -24.13 2.99 -5.55
C GLU A 189 -24.81 2.19 -4.44
N GLN A 190 -24.40 0.93 -4.25
CA GLN A 190 -24.91 0.10 -3.14
C GLN A 190 -24.52 0.67 -1.77
N ALA A 191 -23.29 1.17 -1.61
CA ALA A 191 -22.84 1.78 -0.37
C ALA A 191 -23.65 3.03 -0.02
N VAL A 192 -23.97 3.87 -1.03
CA VAL A 192 -24.85 5.03 -0.84
C VAL A 192 -26.26 4.61 -0.45
N ALA A 193 -26.85 3.65 -1.17
CA ALA A 193 -28.20 3.15 -0.88
C ALA A 193 -28.32 2.55 0.53
N LYS A 194 -27.24 1.97 1.07
CA LYS A 194 -27.17 1.43 2.44
C LYS A 194 -26.82 2.47 3.50
N GLY A 195 -26.57 3.72 3.14
CA GLY A 195 -26.16 4.79 4.06
C GLY A 195 -24.73 4.63 4.60
N TRP A 196 -23.89 3.88 3.90
CA TRP A 196 -22.48 3.65 4.25
C TRP A 196 -21.55 4.73 3.70
N LEU A 197 -21.97 5.41 2.64
CA LEU A 197 -21.21 6.43 1.93
C LEU A 197 -22.10 7.66 1.68
N VAL A 198 -21.54 8.85 1.86
CA VAL A 198 -22.29 10.11 1.70
C VAL A 198 -22.43 10.43 0.21
N ASP A 199 -23.65 10.68 -0.27
CA ASP A 199 -23.89 11.01 -1.69
C ASP A 199 -23.40 12.41 -2.06
N SER A 200 -23.74 13.41 -1.22
CA SER A 200 -23.42 14.83 -1.41
C SER A 200 -23.28 15.59 -0.10
#